data_AF-A0A2E4HVS2-F1
#
_entry.id   AF-A0A2E4HVS2-F1
#
_cell.length_a   1.000
_cell.length_b   1.000
_cell.length_c   1.000
_cell.angle_alpha   90.00
_cell.angle_beta   90.00
_cell.angle_gamma   90.00
#
_symmetry.space_group_name_H-M   'P 1'
#
loop_
_entity.id
_entity.type
_entity.pdbx_description
1 polymer ?
#
loop_
_entity_poly.entity_id
_entity_poly.type
_entity_poly.pdbx_seq_one_letter_code
_entity_poly.pdbx_strand_id
1 'polypeptide(L)' 'RFDMSLGTGLGKLKGKVFRIGHLGDFNELMLAGTLCGVEMGLAAAGVPFQPGGVQAAMESLGS' A
#
# COMPACT_ATOMS: atom_id res chain seq x y z
N ARG A 1 6.48 5.36 -11.59
CA ARG A 1 6.97 6.50 -10.76
C ARG A 1 7.63 6.01 -9.47
N PHE A 2 7.15 4.93 -8.85
CA PHE A 2 7.74 4.35 -7.63
C PHE A 2 8.03 2.84 -7.74
N ASP A 3 7.98 2.28 -8.96
CA ASP A 3 8.23 0.87 -9.30
C ASP A 3 7.56 -0.15 -8.35
N MET A 4 6.36 0.20 -7.89
CA MET A 4 5.50 -0.61 -7.05
C MET A 4 4.45 -1.33 -7.88
N SER A 5 4.32 -2.64 -7.65
CA SER A 5 3.27 -3.45 -8.28
C SER A 5 2.07 -3.58 -7.34
N LEU A 6 0.91 -3.07 -7.77
CA LEU A 6 -0.37 -3.28 -7.10
C LEU A 6 -1.31 -4.04 -8.03
N GLY A 7 -2.02 -5.03 -7.50
CA GLY A 7 -2.99 -5.79 -8.27
C GLY A 7 -4.25 -4.95 -8.51
N THR A 8 -4.70 -4.81 -9.75
CA THR A 8 -5.98 -4.12 -10.03
C THR A 8 -7.17 -4.97 -9.57
N GLY A 9 -8.28 -4.31 -9.25
CA GLY A 9 -9.58 -4.98 -9.11
C GLY A 9 -10.00 -5.69 -10.39
N LEU A 10 -10.74 -6.79 -10.25
CA LEU A 10 -11.24 -7.61 -11.35
C LEU A 10 -12.78 -7.56 -11.43
N GLY A 11 -13.34 -7.88 -12.60
CA GLY A 11 -14.79 -7.93 -12.81
C GLY A 11 -15.50 -6.64 -12.40
N LYS A 12 -16.49 -6.74 -11.50
CA LYS A 12 -17.27 -5.61 -10.97
C LYS A 12 -16.45 -4.56 -10.21
N LEU A 13 -15.23 -4.90 -9.81
CA LEU A 13 -14.31 -4.05 -9.04
C LEU A 13 -13.21 -3.41 -9.90
N LYS A 14 -13.19 -3.67 -11.22
CA LYS A 14 -12.22 -3.07 -12.14
C LYS A 14 -12.27 -1.54 -12.07
N GLY A 15 -11.12 -0.91 -11.85
CA GLY A 15 -10.98 0.55 -11.72
C GLY A 15 -11.52 1.14 -10.42
N LYS A 16 -12.00 0.32 -9.48
CA LYS A 16 -12.55 0.80 -8.20
C LYS A 16 -11.65 0.52 -7.00
N VAL A 17 -10.84 -0.53 -7.09
CA VAL A 17 -9.96 -0.98 -6.00
C VAL A 17 -8.60 -1.41 -6.55
N PHE A 18 -7.63 -1.42 -5.65
CA PHE A 18 -6.36 -2.11 -5.82
C PHE A 18 -6.19 -3.16 -4.71
N ARG A 19 -5.23 -4.06 -4.89
CA ARG A 19 -4.91 -5.16 -3.97
C ARG A 19 -3.42 -5.14 -3.67
N ILE A 20 -3.08 -5.33 -2.41
CA ILE A 20 -1.72 -5.57 -1.95
C ILE A 20 -1.57 -7.08 -1.78
N GLY A 21 -0.65 -7.68 -2.56
CA GLY A 21 -0.32 -9.10 -2.39
C GLY A 21 0.66 -9.27 -1.23
N HIS A 22 0.41 -10.25 -0.37
CA HIS A 22 1.21 -10.50 0.84
C HIS A 22 1.51 -12.00 1.03
N LEU A 23 1.66 -12.75 -0.07
CA LEU A 23 1.91 -14.19 -0.07
C LEU A 23 3.35 -14.48 -0.53
N GLY A 24 3.98 -15.51 0.06
CA GLY A 24 5.36 -15.92 -0.26
C GLY A 24 6.38 -15.29 0.69
N ASP A 25 7.59 -15.05 0.18
CA ASP A 25 8.67 -14.34 0.91
C ASP A 25 8.37 -12.84 0.96
N PHE A 26 7.43 -12.48 1.83
CA PHE A 26 6.95 -11.12 2.02
C PHE A 26 7.06 -10.75 3.50
N ASN A 27 8.13 -10.04 3.83
CA ASN A 27 8.44 -9.65 5.20
C ASN A 27 7.93 -8.24 5.55
N GLU A 28 8.09 -7.87 6.81
CA GLU A 28 7.60 -6.63 7.41
C GLU A 28 8.21 -5.39 6.73
N LEU A 29 9.47 -5.45 6.30
CA LEU A 29 10.12 -4.35 5.58
C LEU A 29 9.54 -4.17 4.18
N MET A 30 9.21 -5.27 3.49
CA MET A 30 8.52 -5.21 2.18
C MET A 30 7.09 -4.67 2.33
N LEU A 31 6.39 -5.03 3.41
CA LEU A 31 5.08 -4.46 3.73
C LEU A 31 5.19 -2.96 4.00
N ALA A 32 6.15 -2.53 4.83
CA ALA A 32 6.40 -1.12 5.11
C ALA A 32 6.71 -0.34 3.83
N GLY A 33 7.58 -0.86 2.95
CA GLY A 33 7.85 -0.27 1.64
C GLY A 33 6.61 -0.17 0.74
N THR A 34 5.73 -1.18 0.80
CA THR A 34 4.45 -1.16 0.08
C THR A 34 3.51 -0.08 0.59
N LEU A 35 3.39 0.08 1.91
CA LEU A 35 2.57 1.13 2.50
C LEU A 35 3.12 2.53 2.21
N CYS A 36 4.45 2.70 2.24
CA CYS A 36 5.10 3.96 1.85
C CYS A 36 4.70 4.39 0.43
N GLY A 37 4.80 3.49 -0.55
CA GLY A 37 4.43 3.88 -1.92
C GLY A 37 2.92 4.05 -2.14
N VAL A 38 2.06 3.42 -1.33
CA VAL A 38 0.62 3.73 -1.32
C VAL A 38 0.39 5.17 -0.84
N GLU A 39 0.96 5.58 0.29
CA GLU A 39 0.83 6.96 0.78
C GLU A 39 1.41 7.97 -0.22
N MET A 40 2.60 7.70 -0.78
CA MET A 40 3.19 8.54 -1.82
C MET A 40 2.33 8.63 -3.07
N GLY A 41 1.69 7.51 -3.47
CA GLY A 41 0.79 7.44 -4.60
C GLY A 41 -0.50 8.25 -4.39
N LEU A 42 -1.11 8.13 -3.21
CA LEU A 42 -2.30 8.90 -2.84
C LEU A 42 -2.00 10.40 -2.81
N ALA A 43 -0.88 10.80 -2.21
CA ALA A 43 -0.42 12.19 -2.19
C ALA A 43 -0.18 12.72 -3.61
N ALA A 44 0.54 11.97 -4.44
CA ALA A 44 0.83 12.36 -5.83
C ALA A 44 -0.42 12.45 -6.71
N ALA A 45 -1.47 11.69 -6.38
CA ALA A 45 -2.76 11.72 -7.07
C ALA A 45 -3.73 12.78 -6.50
N GLY A 46 -3.35 13.48 -5.43
CA GLY A 46 -4.23 14.45 -4.76
C GLY A 46 -5.43 13.83 -4.06
N VAL A 47 -5.39 12.53 -3.74
CA VAL A 47 -6.45 11.84 -3.01
C VAL A 47 -6.34 12.23 -1.53
N PRO A 48 -7.41 12.73 -0.89
CA PRO A 48 -7.38 13.00 0.55
C PRO A 48 -7.22 11.70 1.35
N PHE A 49 -6.24 11.66 2.25
CA PHE A 49 -6.02 10.57 3.19
C PHE A 49 -5.43 11.13 4.49
N GLN A 50 -5.42 10.32 5.55
CA GLN A 50 -4.72 10.64 6.80
C GLN A 50 -3.26 10.14 6.69
N PRO A 51 -2.26 11.03 6.74
CA PRO A 51 -0.86 10.61 6.72
C PRO A 51 -0.45 9.84 7.98
N GLY A 52 0.60 9.01 7.89
CA GLY A 52 1.17 8.30 9.04
C GLY A 52 0.67 6.86 9.20
N GLY A 53 0.01 6.29 8.21
CA GLY A 53 -0.35 4.87 8.19
C GLY A 53 0.86 3.93 8.24
N VAL A 54 2.00 4.32 7.64
CA VAL A 54 3.26 3.58 7.77
C VAL A 54 3.73 3.52 9.23
N GLN A 55 3.65 4.65 9.96
CA GLN A 55 4.01 4.70 11.38
C GLN A 55 3.09 3.80 12.21
N ALA A 56 1.78 3.88 11.97
CA ALA A 56 0.80 3.02 12.63
C ALA A 56 1.06 1.52 12.35
N ALA A 57 1.48 1.18 11.13
CA ALA A 57 1.86 -0.20 10.80
C ALA A 57 3.13 -0.65 11.55
N MET A 58 4.15 0.19 11.64
CA MET A 58 5.37 -0.13 12.40
C MET A 58 5.08 -0.36 13.89
N GLU A 59 4.21 0.45 14.49
CA GLU A 59 3.77 0.27 15.88
C GLU A 59 3.03 -1.06 16.10
N SER A 60 2.26 -1.50 15.10
CA SER A 60 1.55 -2.79 15.16
C SER A 60 2.41 -4.01 14.88
N LEU A 61 3.51 -3.86 14.13
CA LEU A 61 4.40 -4.97 13.71
C LEU A 61 5.60 -5.13 14.65
N GLY A 62 6.03 -4.05 15.31
CA GLY A 62 7.16 -4.04 16.24
C GLY A 62 6.81 -4.46 17.68
N SER A 63 5.55 -4.75 17.96
CA SER A 63 5.05 -5.28 19.25
C SER A 63 5.05 -6.81 19.27
#